data_AF-A0A1Q6QX52-F1
#
_entry.id   AF-A0A1Q6QX52-F1
#
_cell.length_a   1.000
_cell.length_b   1.000
_cell.length_c   1.000
_cell.angle_alpha   90.00
_cell.angle_beta   90.00
_cell.angle_gamma   90.00
#
_symmetry.space_group_name_H-M   'P 1'
#
loop_
_entity.id
_entity.type
_entity.pdbx_description
1 polymer ?
#
loop_
_entity_poly.entity_id
_entity_poly.type
_entity_poly.pdbx_seq_one_letter_code
_entity_poly.pdbx_strand_id
1 'polypeptide(L)'
;MLFFFCNFTCILLLNELKIIRNNKFNEKELIQLFNKYGIYLVIEDALPSTKIRGCSMVKGNNPCIYITRYFKEKASFYFTLYHELGHVKKDYNRLKNKIIINDDDNEKDIDNYALNEMIDSNTWNKIKVNINDLEHICRENNIPLCFAYSRLAYEGIISYGSKEYNEHKE
;
A
#
# COMPACT_ATOMS: atom_id res chain seq x y z
N MET A 1 13.68 -3.55 24.64
CA MET A 1 12.35 -3.17 24.10
C MET A 1 11.85 -4.34 23.27
N LEU A 2 11.01 -5.20 23.86
CA LEU A 2 10.46 -6.40 23.22
C LEU A 2 9.23 -5.97 22.40
N PHE A 3 9.34 -6.01 21.08
CA PHE A 3 8.22 -5.69 20.19
C PHE A 3 7.34 -6.93 20.03
N PHE A 4 6.19 -6.93 20.70
CA PHE A 4 5.01 -7.59 20.16
C PHE A 4 4.50 -6.68 19.05
N PHE A 5 4.60 -7.12 17.80
CA PHE A 5 3.80 -6.53 16.72
C PHE A 5 2.33 -6.86 17.03
N CYS A 6 1.74 -6.13 17.97
CA CYS A 6 0.38 -6.29 18.43
C CYS A 6 -0.54 -5.63 17.41
N ASN A 7 -1.73 -6.21 17.18
CA ASN A 7 -2.77 -5.63 16.34
C ASN A 7 -2.98 -4.12 16.59
N PHE A 8 -2.81 -3.67 17.84
CA PHE A 8 -2.94 -2.26 18.21
C PHE A 8 -1.92 -1.33 17.53
N THR A 9 -0.64 -1.72 17.46
CA THR A 9 0.41 -0.92 16.81
C THR A 9 0.13 -0.77 15.31
N CYS A 10 -0.32 -1.83 14.65
CA CYS A 10 -0.73 -1.79 13.24
C CYS A 10 -1.90 -0.84 13.00
N ILE A 11 -2.91 -0.87 13.87
CA ILE A 11 -4.09 0.00 13.75
C ILE A 11 -3.67 1.48 13.81
N LEU A 12 -2.80 1.84 14.76
CA LEU A 12 -2.30 3.21 14.89
C LEU A 12 -1.48 3.65 13.66
N LEU A 13 -0.58 2.78 13.17
CA LEU A 13 0.18 3.02 11.94
C LEU A 13 -0.75 3.27 10.74
N LEU A 14 -1.76 2.41 10.54
CA LEU A 14 -2.70 2.53 9.43
C LEU A 14 -3.54 3.82 9.52
N ASN A 15 -3.94 4.23 10.72
CA ASN A 15 -4.67 5.48 10.92
C ASN A 15 -3.84 6.71 10.55
N GLU A 16 -2.58 6.77 10.97
CA GLU A 16 -1.68 7.87 10.59
C GLU A 16 -1.34 7.83 9.08
N LEU A 17 -1.15 6.63 8.52
CA LEU A 17 -0.90 6.44 7.09
C LEU A 17 -2.09 6.90 6.23
N LYS A 18 -3.33 6.72 6.70
CA LYS A 18 -4.55 7.24 6.05
C LYS A 18 -4.57 8.77 5.95
N ILE A 19 -3.90 9.46 6.86
CA ILE A 19 -3.74 10.91 6.80
C ILE A 19 -2.63 11.27 5.81
N ILE A 20 -1.43 10.69 5.98
CA ILE A 20 -0.23 11.03 5.19
C ILE A 20 -0.45 10.77 3.69
N ARG A 21 -1.16 9.71 3.31
CA ARG A 21 -1.41 9.38 1.90
C ARG A 21 -2.18 10.44 1.11
N ASN A 22 -2.90 11.34 1.80
CA ASN A 22 -3.60 12.46 1.17
C ASN A 22 -2.66 13.64 0.85
N ASN A 23 -1.46 13.68 1.44
CA ASN A 23 -0.46 14.70 1.17
C ASN A 23 0.40 14.33 -0.04
N LYS A 24 1.21 15.27 -0.52
CA LYS A 24 2.19 14.99 -1.57
C LYS A 24 3.10 13.83 -1.14
N PHE A 25 3.40 12.89 -2.04
CA PHE A 25 4.29 11.77 -1.73
C PHE A 25 5.62 12.25 -1.10
N ASN A 26 5.96 11.70 0.06
CA ASN A 26 7.16 12.07 0.80
C ASN A 26 7.81 10.82 1.45
N GLU A 27 8.88 10.36 0.81
CA GLU A 27 9.66 9.19 1.24
C GLU A 27 10.15 9.31 2.69
N LYS A 28 10.70 10.47 3.06
CA LYS A 28 11.27 10.70 4.40
C LYS A 28 10.19 10.63 5.48
N GLU A 29 9.03 11.23 5.22
CA GLU A 29 7.90 11.23 6.16
C GLU A 29 7.37 9.81 6.38
N LEU A 30 7.25 9.00 5.32
CA LEU A 30 6.85 7.60 5.40
C LEU A 30 7.85 6.76 6.20
N ILE A 31 9.15 6.92 5.93
CA ILE A 31 10.20 6.20 6.67
C ILE A 31 10.15 6.56 8.15
N GLN A 32 9.95 7.84 8.49
CA GLN A 32 9.80 8.28 9.87
C GLN A 32 8.57 7.69 10.55
N LEU A 33 7.42 7.66 9.85
CA LEU A 33 6.19 7.05 10.34
C LEU A 33 6.41 5.56 10.65
N PHE A 34 6.98 4.80 9.73
CA PHE A 34 7.17 3.35 9.93
C PHE A 34 8.17 3.06 11.06
N ASN A 35 9.26 3.82 11.13
CA ASN A 35 10.24 3.70 12.21
C ASN A 35 9.64 4.00 13.59
N LYS A 36 8.73 4.97 13.69
CA LYS A 36 7.98 5.26 14.93
C LYS A 36 7.21 4.04 15.45
N TYR A 37 6.75 3.17 14.55
CA TYR A 37 6.01 1.95 14.87
C TYR A 37 6.87 0.67 14.83
N GLY A 38 8.20 0.80 14.81
CA GLY A 38 9.12 -0.34 14.88
C GLY A 38 9.22 -1.15 13.59
N ILE A 39 8.82 -0.59 12.45
CA ILE A 39 8.97 -1.20 11.13
C ILE A 39 10.06 -0.45 10.37
N TYR A 40 11.04 -1.17 9.85
CA TYR A 40 12.01 -0.59 8.93
C TYR A 40 11.40 -0.50 7.55
N LEU A 41 11.10 0.71 7.08
CA LEU A 41 10.72 0.96 5.69
C LEU A 41 11.98 1.42 4.94
N VAL A 42 12.36 0.67 3.91
CA VAL A 42 13.52 0.96 3.05
C VAL A 42 12.99 1.19 1.64
N ILE A 43 13.27 2.38 1.09
CA ILE A 43 12.85 2.77 -0.25
C ILE A 43 14.11 3.06 -1.06
N GLU A 44 14.41 2.21 -2.03
CA GLU A 44 15.69 2.24 -2.77
C GLU A 44 15.47 1.91 -4.24
N ASP A 45 16.44 2.25 -5.09
CA ASP A 45 16.36 1.88 -6.51
C ASP A 45 16.32 0.36 -6.68
N ALA A 46 15.58 -0.10 -7.70
CA ALA A 46 15.46 -1.52 -7.98
C ALA A 46 16.84 -2.13 -8.27
N LEU A 47 17.09 -3.33 -7.71
CA LEU A 47 18.33 -4.05 -8.01
C LEU A 47 18.42 -4.31 -9.52
N PRO A 48 19.58 -4.08 -10.15
CA PRO A 48 19.76 -4.30 -11.58
C PRO A 48 19.25 -5.68 -12.01
N SER A 49 18.41 -5.71 -13.03
CA SER A 49 17.81 -6.94 -13.59
C SER A 49 16.76 -7.66 -12.74
N THR A 50 16.29 -7.07 -11.63
CA THR A 50 15.16 -7.60 -10.85
C THR A 50 13.85 -6.89 -11.18
N LYS A 51 12.74 -7.64 -11.19
CA LYS A 51 11.36 -7.08 -11.32
C LYS A 51 10.66 -6.94 -9.97
N ILE A 52 11.42 -7.02 -8.88
CA ILE A 52 10.88 -6.97 -7.52
C ILE A 52 10.37 -5.55 -7.28
N ARG A 53 9.12 -5.42 -6.82
CA ARG A 53 8.50 -4.13 -6.53
C ARG A 53 8.53 -3.81 -5.04
N GLY A 54 8.36 -4.83 -4.22
CA GLY A 54 8.56 -4.83 -2.79
C GLY A 54 8.91 -6.22 -2.28
N CYS A 55 9.39 -6.30 -1.05
CA CYS A 55 9.47 -7.54 -0.30
C CYS A 55 9.48 -7.24 1.21
N SER A 56 9.12 -8.25 1.99
CA SER A 56 9.10 -8.15 3.45
C SER A 56 9.89 -9.28 4.11
N MET A 57 10.52 -8.93 5.23
CA MET A 57 11.25 -9.87 6.09
C MET A 57 11.19 -9.40 7.54
N VAL A 58 11.57 -10.25 8.49
CA VAL A 58 11.79 -9.84 9.88
C VAL A 58 13.27 -9.89 10.21
N LYS A 59 13.82 -8.77 10.69
CA LYS A 59 15.21 -8.68 11.15
C LYS A 59 15.21 -8.65 12.68
N GLY A 60 15.59 -9.77 13.28
CA GLY A 60 15.48 -9.96 14.74
C GLY A 60 14.03 -9.99 15.18
N ASN A 61 13.54 -8.88 15.75
CA ASN A 61 12.15 -8.71 16.19
C ASN A 61 11.39 -7.62 15.41
N ASN A 62 12.01 -6.99 14.41
CA ASN A 62 11.40 -5.85 13.72
C ASN A 62 11.07 -6.25 12.28
N PRO A 63 9.83 -6.05 11.81
CA PRO A 63 9.52 -6.15 10.40
C PRO A 63 10.33 -5.15 9.59
N CYS A 64 10.74 -5.56 8.41
CA CYS A 64 11.43 -4.76 7.43
C CYS A 64 10.67 -4.91 6.11
N ILE A 65 10.28 -3.78 5.55
CA ILE A 65 9.60 -3.66 4.27
C ILE A 65 10.55 -2.93 3.34
N TYR A 66 10.92 -3.59 2.25
CA TYR A 66 11.68 -3.00 1.16
C TYR A 66 10.73 -2.70 0.01
N ILE A 67 10.82 -1.50 -0.55
CA ILE A 67 10.03 -1.07 -1.70
C ILE A 67 10.97 -0.40 -2.69
N THR A 68 10.83 -0.74 -3.97
CA THR A 68 11.65 -0.10 -5.00
C THR A 68 11.17 1.32 -5.30
N ARG A 69 12.07 2.24 -5.68
CA ARG A 69 11.73 3.58 -6.17
C ARG A 69 11.08 3.57 -7.57
N TYR A 70 10.94 2.39 -8.18
CA TYR A 70 10.50 2.22 -9.58
C TYR A 70 9.01 2.57 -9.83
N PHE A 71 8.26 3.00 -8.82
CA PHE A 71 6.87 3.37 -9.00
C PHE A 71 6.76 4.66 -9.78
N LYS A 72 6.09 4.58 -10.94
CA LYS A 72 5.74 5.73 -11.76
C LYS A 72 4.58 6.55 -11.17
N GLU A 73 3.92 6.00 -10.15
CA GLU A 73 2.63 6.48 -9.67
C GLU A 73 2.50 6.22 -8.18
N LYS A 74 2.07 7.23 -7.43
CA LYS A 74 1.83 7.13 -5.98
C LYS A 74 0.89 5.98 -5.62
N ALA A 75 -0.20 5.77 -6.38
CA ALA A 75 -1.14 4.69 -6.11
C ALA A 75 -0.48 3.30 -6.15
N SER A 76 0.42 3.09 -7.11
CA SER A 76 1.15 1.82 -7.22
C SER A 76 2.12 1.60 -6.06
N PHE A 77 2.78 2.66 -5.59
CA PHE A 77 3.62 2.60 -4.39
C PHE A 77 2.82 2.20 -3.16
N TYR A 78 1.69 2.87 -2.91
CA TYR A 78 0.86 2.59 -1.74
C TYR A 78 0.22 1.20 -1.81
N PHE A 79 -0.17 0.73 -2.99
CA PHE A 79 -0.62 -0.64 -3.18
C PHE A 79 0.45 -1.65 -2.71
N THR A 80 1.69 -1.52 -3.20
CA THR A 80 2.80 -2.39 -2.76
C THR A 80 3.07 -2.24 -1.26
N LEU A 81 3.03 -1.03 -0.71
CA LEU A 81 3.22 -0.82 0.73
C LEU A 81 2.17 -1.55 1.57
N TYR A 82 0.89 -1.44 1.22
CA TYR A 82 -0.18 -2.14 1.93
C TYR A 82 -0.13 -3.66 1.71
N HIS A 83 0.28 -4.11 0.53
CA HIS A 83 0.49 -5.52 0.23
C HIS A 83 1.57 -6.12 1.14
N GLU A 84 2.74 -5.48 1.25
CA GLU A 84 3.81 -5.94 2.17
C GLU A 84 3.39 -5.85 3.65
N LEU A 85 2.62 -4.84 4.04
CA LEU A 85 2.01 -4.78 5.37
C LEU A 85 1.05 -5.94 5.63
N GLY A 86 0.32 -6.39 4.61
CA GLY A 86 -0.52 -7.58 4.66
C GLY A 86 0.28 -8.84 4.97
N HIS A 87 1.42 -9.04 4.29
CA HIS A 87 2.35 -10.13 4.60
C HIS A 87 2.89 -10.03 6.04
N VAL A 88 3.33 -8.85 6.47
CA VAL A 88 3.81 -8.63 7.85
C VAL A 88 2.74 -8.99 8.87
N LYS A 89 1.48 -8.61 8.63
CA LYS A 89 0.35 -8.88 9.52
C LYS A 89 -0.04 -10.36 9.57
N LYS A 90 -0.07 -11.04 8.41
CA LYS A 90 -0.48 -12.45 8.29
C LYS A 90 0.59 -13.40 8.81
N ASP A 91 1.85 -13.11 8.49
CA ASP A 91 2.94 -14.08 8.54
C ASP A 91 4.08 -13.68 9.49
N TYR A 92 3.86 -12.78 10.46
CA TYR A 92 4.90 -12.33 11.40
C TYR A 92 5.75 -13.48 12.00
N ASN A 93 5.12 -14.61 12.34
CA ASN A 93 5.82 -15.80 12.84
C ASN A 93 6.56 -16.59 11.75
N ARG A 94 6.07 -16.60 10.50
CA ARG A 94 6.74 -17.24 9.35
C ARG A 94 7.90 -16.39 8.81
N LEU A 95 7.79 -15.05 8.88
CA LEU A 95 8.80 -14.08 8.44
C LEU A 95 10.06 -14.05 9.31
N LYS A 96 10.02 -14.56 10.55
CA LYS A 96 11.21 -14.63 11.44
C LYS A 96 12.36 -15.43 10.86
N ASN A 97 12.09 -16.38 9.95
CA ASN A 97 13.08 -17.31 9.41
C ASN A 97 13.08 -17.39 7.87
N LYS A 98 12.31 -16.55 7.16
CA LYS A 98 12.18 -16.58 5.70
C LYS A 98 12.00 -15.18 5.13
N ILE A 99 12.62 -14.93 3.97
CA ILE A 99 12.27 -13.81 3.09
C ILE A 99 11.12 -14.32 2.23
N ILE A 100 9.97 -13.65 2.26
CA ILE A 100 8.83 -14.01 1.41
C ILE A 100 8.91 -13.15 0.14
N ILE A 101 8.93 -13.82 -1.00
CA ILE A 101 8.87 -13.22 -2.34
C ILE A 101 7.80 -14.02 -3.08
N ASN A 102 6.59 -13.47 -3.22
CA ASN A 102 5.41 -14.08 -3.86
C ASN A 102 5.10 -15.53 -3.41
N ASP A 103 4.22 -15.70 -2.43
CA ASP A 103 3.73 -17.01 -1.96
C ASP A 103 2.33 -17.28 -2.55
N ASP A 104 2.28 -17.94 -3.72
CA ASP A 104 1.12 -18.06 -4.63
C ASP A 104 -0.23 -18.44 -3.99
N ASP A 105 -0.24 -19.18 -2.87
CA ASP A 105 -1.48 -19.67 -2.28
C ASP A 105 -2.31 -18.58 -1.55
N ASN A 106 -1.75 -17.39 -1.32
CA ASN A 106 -2.38 -16.36 -0.50
C ASN A 106 -2.30 -14.91 -1.03
N GLU A 107 -1.64 -14.71 -2.16
CA GLU A 107 -1.42 -13.38 -2.76
C GLU A 107 -2.73 -12.61 -3.00
N LYS A 108 -3.78 -13.30 -3.46
CA LYS A 108 -5.09 -12.67 -3.71
C LYS A 108 -5.73 -12.08 -2.46
N ASP A 109 -5.57 -12.73 -1.31
CA ASP A 109 -6.11 -12.21 -0.05
C ASP A 109 -5.35 -10.96 0.40
N ILE A 110 -4.03 -10.94 0.16
CA ILE A 110 -3.16 -9.79 0.45
C ILE A 110 -3.44 -8.63 -0.51
N ASP A 111 -3.66 -8.91 -1.79
CA ASP A 111 -4.08 -7.92 -2.78
C ASP A 111 -5.44 -7.30 -2.40
N ASN A 112 -6.41 -8.14 -2.04
CA ASN A 112 -7.71 -7.67 -1.56
C ASN A 112 -7.59 -6.84 -0.27
N TYR A 113 -6.70 -7.25 0.64
CA TYR A 113 -6.38 -6.46 1.82
C TYR A 113 -5.82 -5.09 1.43
N ALA A 114 -4.83 -5.03 0.55
CA ALA A 114 -4.22 -3.79 0.10
C ALA A 114 -5.22 -2.85 -0.58
N LEU A 115 -6.05 -3.38 -1.49
CA LEU A 115 -7.11 -2.62 -2.16
C LEU A 115 -8.13 -2.07 -1.16
N ASN A 116 -8.51 -2.84 -0.15
CA ASN A 116 -9.45 -2.41 0.89
C ASN A 116 -8.85 -1.37 1.85
N GLU A 117 -7.55 -1.43 2.15
CA GLU A 117 -6.89 -0.38 2.92
C GLU A 117 -6.80 0.93 2.14
N MET A 118 -6.58 0.88 0.82
CA MET A 118 -6.62 2.05 -0.06
C MET A 118 -8.02 2.65 -0.12
N ILE A 119 -9.02 1.84 -0.47
CA ILE A 119 -10.43 2.22 -0.60
C ILE A 119 -11.29 1.08 -0.05
N ASP A 120 -12.00 1.32 1.05
CA ASP A 120 -12.84 0.31 1.66
C ASP A 120 -13.95 -0.15 0.69
N SER A 121 -14.43 -1.37 0.87
CA SER A 121 -15.39 -1.98 -0.05
C SER A 121 -16.70 -1.21 -0.17
N ASN A 122 -17.17 -0.54 0.91
CA ASN A 122 -18.40 0.24 0.87
C ASN A 122 -18.22 1.49 0.00
N THR A 123 -17.13 2.22 0.22
CA THR A 123 -16.80 3.40 -0.59
C THR A 123 -16.52 3.03 -2.04
N TRP A 124 -15.81 1.92 -2.29
CA TRP A 124 -15.58 1.43 -3.64
C TRP A 124 -16.87 1.06 -4.38
N ASN A 125 -17.81 0.41 -3.68
CA ASN A 125 -19.12 0.09 -4.26
C ASN A 125 -19.92 1.36 -4.61
N LYS A 126 -19.85 2.41 -3.78
CA LYS A 126 -20.47 3.71 -4.11
C LYS A 126 -19.88 4.31 -5.39
N ILE A 127 -18.54 4.29 -5.52
CA ILE A 127 -17.84 4.79 -6.72
C ILE A 127 -18.29 4.01 -7.96
N LYS A 128 -18.35 2.68 -7.89
CA LYS A 128 -18.78 1.85 -9.04
C LYS A 128 -20.22 2.13 -9.47
N VAL A 129 -21.12 2.41 -8.52
CA VAL A 129 -22.52 2.74 -8.80
C VAL A 129 -22.63 4.12 -9.45
N ASN A 130 -21.80 5.08 -9.05
CA ASN A 130 -21.85 6.44 -9.58
C ASN A 130 -20.43 6.98 -9.85
N ILE A 131 -19.84 6.55 -10.98
CA ILE A 131 -18.48 6.96 -11.38
C ILE A 131 -18.40 8.47 -11.61
N ASN A 132 -19.48 9.11 -12.07
CA ASN A 132 -19.52 10.55 -12.30
C ASN A 132 -19.34 11.38 -11.01
N ASP A 133 -19.61 10.77 -9.85
CA ASP A 133 -19.47 11.40 -8.54
C ASP A 133 -18.21 10.94 -7.79
N LEU A 134 -17.31 10.20 -8.47
CA LEU A 134 -16.08 9.63 -7.90
C LEU A 134 -15.27 10.68 -7.13
N GLU A 135 -15.06 11.86 -7.70
CA GLU A 135 -14.23 12.89 -7.06
C GLU A 135 -14.86 13.41 -5.77
N HIS A 136 -16.18 13.55 -5.75
CA HIS A 136 -16.91 13.94 -4.55
C HIS A 136 -16.83 12.86 -3.48
N ILE A 137 -17.10 11.60 -3.83
CA ILE A 137 -17.03 10.46 -2.93
C ILE A 137 -15.60 10.34 -2.35
N CYS A 138 -14.57 10.46 -3.18
CA CYS A 138 -13.18 10.41 -2.72
C CYS A 138 -12.87 11.53 -1.72
N ARG A 139 -13.31 12.76 -2.01
CA ARG A 139 -13.10 13.92 -1.13
C ARG A 139 -13.77 13.73 0.24
N GLU A 140 -15.03 13.29 0.25
CA GLU A 140 -15.77 13.05 1.50
C GLU A 140 -15.15 11.95 2.37
N ASN A 141 -14.50 10.97 1.74
CA ASN A 141 -13.90 9.83 2.43
C ASN A 141 -12.38 9.97 2.63
N ASN A 142 -11.78 11.14 2.34
CA ASN A 142 -10.34 11.40 2.43
C ASN A 142 -9.51 10.35 1.66
N ILE A 143 -9.88 10.13 0.40
CA ILE A 143 -9.24 9.19 -0.50
C ILE A 143 -8.52 9.98 -1.61
N PRO A 144 -7.22 9.75 -1.83
CA PRO A 144 -6.51 10.33 -2.96
C PRO A 144 -7.17 9.90 -4.29
N LEU A 145 -7.45 10.85 -5.19
CA LEU A 145 -8.05 10.54 -6.50
C LEU A 145 -7.23 9.52 -7.29
N CYS A 146 -5.91 9.57 -7.17
CA CYS A 146 -4.99 8.62 -7.79
C CYS A 146 -5.31 7.16 -7.43
N PHE A 147 -5.79 6.89 -6.21
CA PHE A 147 -6.15 5.55 -5.79
C PHE A 147 -7.41 5.06 -6.52
N ALA A 148 -8.41 5.92 -6.65
CA ALA A 148 -9.67 5.55 -7.30
C ALA A 148 -9.47 5.34 -8.80
N TYR A 149 -8.78 6.26 -9.49
CA TYR A 149 -8.48 6.11 -10.90
C TYR A 149 -7.55 4.92 -11.18
N SER A 150 -6.56 4.66 -10.31
CA SER A 150 -5.73 3.46 -10.43
C SER A 150 -6.54 2.18 -10.24
N ARG A 151 -7.53 2.15 -9.33
CA ARG A 151 -8.39 0.98 -9.14
C ARG A 151 -9.39 0.79 -10.28
N LEU A 152 -9.91 1.88 -10.86
CA LEU A 152 -10.73 1.81 -12.08
C LEU A 152 -9.94 1.21 -13.25
N ALA A 153 -8.67 1.61 -13.43
CA ALA A 153 -7.81 1.06 -14.47
C ALA A 153 -7.48 -0.42 -14.20
N TYR A 154 -7.17 -0.76 -12.95
CA TYR A 154 -6.91 -2.14 -12.53
C TYR A 154 -8.11 -3.08 -12.76
N GLU A 155 -9.34 -2.62 -12.47
CA GLU A 155 -10.57 -3.39 -12.73
C GLU A 155 -11.04 -3.32 -14.20
N GLY A 156 -10.30 -2.65 -15.08
CA GLY A 156 -10.60 -2.56 -16.51
C GLY A 156 -11.80 -1.67 -16.87
N ILE A 157 -12.26 -0.83 -15.94
CA ILE A 157 -13.36 0.12 -16.16
C ILE A 157 -12.90 1.30 -17.02
N ILE A 158 -11.64 1.72 -16.84
CA ILE A 158 -10.95 2.70 -17.69
C ILE A 158 -9.63 2.10 -18.20
N SER A 159 -9.04 2.73 -19.21
CA SER A 159 -7.72 2.33 -19.73
C SER A 159 -6.58 3.01 -18.96
N TYR A 160 -5.45 2.31 -18.80
CA TYR A 160 -4.18 2.90 -18.36
C TYR A 160 -3.66 4.02 -19.28
N GLY A 161 -4.22 4.15 -20.49
CA GLY A 161 -3.97 5.26 -21.42
C GLY A 161 -4.96 6.42 -21.32
N SER A 162 -5.97 6.35 -20.45
CA SER A 162 -7.00 7.38 -20.37
C SER A 162 -6.47 8.68 -19.78
N LYS A 163 -7.13 9.79 -20.10
CA LYS A 163 -6.77 11.12 -19.61
C LYS A 163 -6.93 11.18 -18.09
N GLU A 164 -8.06 10.68 -17.59
CA GLU A 164 -8.43 10.63 -16.18
C GLU A 164 -7.37 9.91 -15.36
N TYR A 165 -6.90 8.75 -15.83
CA TYR A 165 -5.84 8.02 -15.14
C TYR A 165 -4.51 8.76 -15.17
N ASN A 166 -4.09 9.30 -16.32
CA ASN A 166 -2.77 9.93 -16.48
C ASN A 166 -2.64 11.29 -15.78
N GLU A 167 -3.71 12.07 -15.68
CA GLU A 167 -3.70 13.37 -14.98
C GLU A 167 -3.61 13.22 -13.45
N HIS A 168 -3.96 12.05 -12.91
CA HIS A 168 -4.03 11.82 -11.46
C HIS A 168 -2.94 10.86 -10.95
N LYS A 169 -1.83 10.65 -11.66
CA LYS A 169 -0.83 9.64 -11.27
C LYS A 169 0.00 9.98 -10.03
N GLU A 170 0.15 11.27 -9.76
CA GLU A 170 1.00 11.89 -8.72
C GLU A 170 2.38 11.24 -8.49
#